data_AF-A0A940VJB1-F1
#
_entry.id   AF-A0A940VJB1-F1
#
_cell.length_a   1.000
_cell.length_b   1.000
_cell.length_c   1.000
_cell.angle_alpha   90.00
_cell.angle_beta   90.00
_cell.angle_gamma   90.00
#
_symmetry.space_group_name_H-M   'P 1'
#
loop_
_entity.id
_entity.type
_entity.pdbx_description
1 polymer ?
#
loop_
_entity_poly.entity_id
_entity_poly.type
_entity_poly.pdbx_seq_one_letter_code
_entity_poly.pdbx_strand_id
1 'polypeptide(L)' 'MSIKSDRWIARMAREHRMIEPFAESQVRGGAISYGVSSYGYDIRVADEFKIFTNVNTTIVDPKRFDQQSFVDFKG' A
#
# COMPACT_ATOMS: atom_id res chain seq x y z
N MET A 1 -2.95 -22.30 5.72
CA MET A 1 -3.21 -21.48 4.51
C MET A 1 -1.97 -21.52 3.64
N SER A 2 -2.14 -21.63 2.31
CA SER A 2 -1.02 -21.59 1.35
C SER A 2 -0.97 -20.25 0.61
N ILE A 3 0.22 -19.87 0.13
CA ILE A 3 0.40 -18.72 -0.76
C ILE A 3 -0.33 -18.97 -2.07
N LYS A 4 -0.97 -17.94 -2.61
CA LYS A 4 -1.77 -18.01 -3.84
C LYS A 4 -0.97 -17.50 -5.03
N SER A 5 -1.13 -18.14 -6.19
CA SER A 5 -0.45 -17.75 -7.42
C SER A 5 -1.12 -16.54 -8.08
N ASP A 6 -0.39 -15.90 -8.98
CA ASP A 6 -0.84 -14.90 -9.94
C ASP A 6 -2.24 -15.15 -10.53
N ARG A 7 -2.52 -16.36 -11.03
CA ARG A 7 -3.81 -16.76 -11.63
C ARG A 7 -4.95 -16.66 -10.62
N TRP A 8 -4.71 -17.10 -9.39
CA TRP A 8 -5.71 -16.99 -8.33
C TRP A 8 -5.94 -15.53 -7.97
N ILE A 9 -4.86 -14.74 -7.81
CA ILE A 9 -4.93 -13.31 -7.47
C ILE A 9 -5.73 -12.56 -8.55
N ALA A 10 -5.42 -12.79 -9.82
CA ALA A 10 -6.09 -12.13 -10.95
C ALA A 10 -7.57 -12.52 -11.05
N ARG A 11 -7.92 -13.78 -10.79
CA ARG A 11 -9.32 -14.22 -10.71
C ARG A 11 -10.07 -13.48 -9.61
N MET A 12 -9.50 -13.45 -8.40
CA MET A 12 -10.13 -12.79 -7.25
C MET A 12 -10.27 -11.28 -7.44
N ALA A 13 -9.29 -10.63 -8.08
CA ALA A 13 -9.39 -9.21 -8.40
C ALA A 13 -10.52 -8.92 -9.39
N ARG A 14 -10.66 -9.71 -10.47
CA ARG A 14 -11.69 -9.49 -11.51
C ARG A 14 -13.10 -9.90 -11.08
N GLU A 15 -13.25 -11.06 -10.44
CA GLU A 15 -14.57 -11.62 -10.12
C GLU A 15 -15.12 -11.11 -8.78
N HIS A 16 -14.24 -10.77 -7.84
CA HIS A 16 -14.63 -10.41 -6.47
C HIS A 16 -14.19 -9.01 -6.02
N ARG A 17 -13.57 -8.21 -6.90
CA ARG A 17 -13.02 -6.88 -6.57
C ARG A 17 -12.09 -6.91 -5.35
N MET A 18 -11.28 -7.96 -5.24
CA MET A 18 -10.32 -8.11 -4.14
C MET A 18 -9.27 -6.99 -4.12
N ILE A 19 -8.91 -6.43 -5.28
CA ILE A 19 -7.94 -5.34 -5.44
C ILE A 19 -8.52 -4.35 -6.44
N GLU A 20 -8.61 -3.07 -6.08
CA GLU A 20 -9.16 -2.02 -6.95
C GLU A 20 -8.44 -0.68 -6.71
N PRO A 21 -7.89 -0.02 -7.75
CA PRO A 21 -7.73 -0.50 -9.13
C PRO A 21 -6.70 -1.63 -9.27
N PHE A 22 -6.93 -2.56 -10.20
CA PHE A 22 -6.09 -3.76 -10.42
C PHE A 22 -5.20 -3.65 -11.67
N ALA A 23 -3.91 -3.97 -11.53
CA ALA A 23 -2.96 -4.10 -12.62
C ALA A 23 -2.66 -5.59 -12.88
N GLU A 24 -3.17 -6.12 -13.99
CA GLU A 24 -3.13 -7.55 -14.33
C GLU A 24 -1.73 -8.09 -14.65
N SER A 25 -0.78 -7.20 -14.97
CA SER A 25 0.61 -7.54 -15.24
C SER A 25 1.55 -6.55 -14.56
N GLN A 26 2.84 -6.89 -14.54
CA GLN A 26 3.89 -6.00 -14.07
C GLN A 26 3.99 -4.77 -14.97
N VAL A 27 3.64 -3.61 -14.44
CA VAL A 27 3.89 -2.32 -15.09
C VAL A 27 5.27 -1.83 -14.68
N ARG A 28 6.09 -1.44 -15.67
CA ARG A 28 7.48 -0.99 -15.47
C ARG A 28 7.73 0.28 -16.26
N GLY A 29 8.17 1.34 -15.57
CA GLY A 29 8.67 2.58 -16.19
C GLY A 29 10.07 2.98 -15.72
N GLY A 30 10.68 2.18 -14.83
CA GLY A 30 11.95 2.45 -14.17
C GLY A 30 12.29 1.33 -13.18
N ALA A 31 13.02 1.66 -12.12
CA ALA A 31 13.47 0.68 -11.12
C ALA A 31 12.34 0.12 -10.24
N ILE A 32 11.23 0.84 -10.08
CA ILE A 32 10.10 0.45 -9.23
C ILE A 32 8.93 0.02 -10.10
N SER A 33 8.53 -1.25 -9.98
CA SER A 33 7.39 -1.85 -10.70
C SER A 33 6.21 -2.09 -9.76
N TYR A 34 5.03 -2.34 -10.34
CA TYR A 34 3.83 -2.69 -9.59
C TYR A 34 2.91 -3.64 -10.38
N GLY A 35 1.92 -4.24 -9.71
CA GLY A 35 0.96 -5.17 -10.30
C GLY A 35 1.19 -6.63 -9.91
N VAL A 36 0.49 -7.56 -10.57
CA VAL A 36 0.60 -8.99 -10.26
C VAL A 36 2.02 -9.52 -10.46
N SER A 37 2.51 -10.29 -9.49
CA SER A 37 3.73 -11.09 -9.55
C SER A 37 3.38 -12.57 -9.35
N SER A 38 4.32 -13.50 -9.59
CA SER A 38 4.06 -14.94 -9.68
C SER A 38 3.27 -15.51 -8.49
N TYR A 39 3.53 -15.00 -7.29
CA TYR A 39 2.87 -15.42 -6.04
C TYR A 39 2.53 -14.23 -5.13
N GLY A 40 2.26 -13.07 -5.72
CA GLY A 40 2.03 -11.84 -4.96
C GLY A 40 1.48 -10.72 -5.82
N TYR A 41 1.29 -9.55 -5.20
CA TYR A 41 0.85 -8.34 -5.88
C TYR A 41 1.63 -7.15 -5.32
N ASP A 42 2.36 -6.47 -6.19
CA ASP A 42 3.14 -5.29 -5.83
C ASP A 42 2.20 -4.08 -5.80
N ILE A 43 1.98 -3.53 -4.61
CA ILE A 43 1.12 -2.36 -4.40
C ILE A 43 1.84 -1.05 -4.74
N ARG A 44 1.05 0.02 -4.93
CA ARG A 44 1.55 1.38 -5.11
C ARG A 44 1.31 2.20 -3.85
N VAL A 45 2.19 3.17 -3.62
CA VAL A 45 2.00 4.21 -2.58
C VAL A 45 1.30 5.39 -3.23
N ALA A 46 0.30 5.95 -2.54
CA ALA A 46 -0.35 7.20 -2.96
C ALA A 46 0.55 8.40 -2.69
N ASP A 47 0.15 9.59 -3.15
CA ASP A 47 0.90 10.82 -2.97
C ASP A 47 0.64 11.52 -1.63
N GLU A 48 -0.07 10.88 -0.69
CA GLU A 48 -0.44 11.45 0.62
C GLU A 48 0.31 10.75 1.75
N PHE A 49 1.05 11.54 2.53
CA PHE A 49 1.95 11.05 3.56
C PHE A 49 1.68 11.75 4.90
N LYS A 50 1.87 11.00 6.00
CA LYS A 50 1.91 11.53 7.37
C LYS A 50 3.34 11.44 7.89
N ILE A 51 4.02 12.58 7.95
CA ILE A 51 5.42 12.66 8.38
C ILE A 51 5.45 12.91 9.87
N PHE A 52 6.03 11.99 10.64
CA PHE A 52 6.14 12.12 12.09
C PHE A 52 7.03 13.32 12.48
N THR A 53 6.63 14.05 13.52
CA THR A 53 7.39 15.16 14.12
C THR A 53 7.35 15.11 15.64
N ASN A 54 8.49 15.37 16.28
CA ASN A 54 8.63 15.39 17.74
C ASN A 54 8.47 16.79 18.35
N VAL A 55 8.17 17.82 17.54
CA VAL A 55 8.06 19.23 17.98
C VAL A 55 7.05 19.40 19.13
N ASN A 56 5.96 18.61 19.12
CA ASN A 56 4.88 18.73 20.10
C ASN A 56 5.06 17.85 21.35
N THR A 57 6.24 17.23 21.53
CA THR A 57 6.63 16.43 22.72
C THR A 57 5.50 15.60 23.31
N THR A 58 5.05 14.60 22.55
CA THR A 58 4.07 13.61 23.00
C THR A 58 4.73 12.25 23.20
N ILE A 59 4.26 11.50 24.19
CA ILE A 59 4.52 10.06 24.28
C ILE A 59 3.81 9.42 23.10
N VAL A 60 4.50 8.56 22.34
CA VAL A 60 3.85 7.76 21.30
C VAL A 60 3.04 6.67 21.97
N ASP A 61 1.72 6.87 22.06
CA ASP A 61 0.77 5.88 22.58
C ASP A 61 0.00 5.24 21.40
N PRO A 62 0.29 3.98 21.03
CA PRO A 62 -0.44 3.28 19.97
C PRO A 62 -1.93 3.10 20.25
N LYS A 63 -2.37 3.20 21.52
CA LYS A 63 -3.79 3.16 21.91
C LYS A 63 -4.46 4.53 21.82
N ARG A 64 -3.69 5.62 21.72
CA ARG A 64 -4.15 7.01 21.64
C ARG A 64 -3.37 7.75 20.57
N PHE A 65 -3.67 7.45 19.31
CA PHE A 65 -3.00 8.06 18.16
C PHE A 65 -3.25 9.58 18.12
N ASP A 66 -2.18 10.37 18.17
CA ASP A 66 -2.25 11.83 18.17
C ASP A 66 -1.88 12.40 16.79
N GLN A 67 -2.84 13.07 16.16
CA GLN A 67 -2.64 13.70 14.85
C GLN A 67 -1.64 14.86 14.88
N GLN A 68 -1.45 15.52 16.03
CA GLN A 68 -0.49 16.62 16.18
C GLN A 68 0.96 16.15 16.11
N SER A 69 1.19 14.83 16.19
CA SER A 69 2.50 14.21 16.04
C SER A 69 2.90 14.02 14.57
N PHE A 70 2.06 14.45 13.62
CA PHE A 70 2.29 14.30 12.19
C PHE A 70 2.07 15.61 11.43
N VAL A 71 2.84 15.78 10.37
CA VAL A 71 2.64 16.79 9.33
C VAL A 71 2.08 16.07 8.10
N ASP A 72 0.94 16.55 7.60
CA ASP A 72 0.39 16.07 6.34
C ASP A 72 1.21 16.63 5.17
N PHE A 73 1.66 15.75 4.27
CA PHE A 73 2.45 16.09 3.10
C PHE A 73 1.84 15.43 1.86
N LYS A 74 1.83 16.17 0.74
CA LYS A 74 1.41 15.67 -0.56
C LYS A 74 2.53 15.86 -1.59
N GLY A 75 3.00 14.79 -2.22
CA GLY A 75 4.10 14.86 -3.21
C GLY A 75 4.51 13.54 -3.83
#